data_AF-A0A447UGR6-F1
#
_entry.id   AF-A0A447UGR6-F1
#
_cell.length_a   1.000
_cell.length_b   1.000
_cell.length_c   1.000
_cell.angle_alpha   90.00
_cell.angle_beta   90.00
_cell.angle_gamma   90.00
#
_symmetry.space_group_name_H-M   'P 1'
#
loop_
_entity.id
_entity.type
_entity.pdbx_description
1 polymer ?
#
loop_
_entity_poly.entity_id
_entity_poly.type
_entity_poly.pdbx_seq_one_letter_code
_entity_poly.pdbx_strand_id
1 'polypeptide(L)'
;MVRVGWSDDYADALKQPVDARAPANALPENWWRYPAALGKGDSDLEVTKRQWGAFYGTDLELQLRRRGVDTIVLCGISTNIGVESTARNAWELGFGLVIRRRCL
;
A
#
# COMPACT_ATOMS: atom_id res chain seq x y z
N MET A 1 4.70 -5.03 -5.82
CA MET A 1 3.62 -4.07 -6.11
C MET A 1 2.66 -3.94 -4.94
N VAL A 2 2.40 -2.72 -4.49
CA VAL A 2 1.46 -2.44 -3.39
C VAL A 2 0.26 -1.69 -3.94
N ARG A 3 -0.95 -2.12 -3.61
CA ARG A 3 -2.22 -1.46 -4.01
C ARG A 3 -3.16 -1.32 -2.83
N VAL A 4 -4.06 -0.35 -2.91
CA VAL A 4 -5.09 -0.09 -1.89
C VAL A 4 -6.47 -0.32 -2.47
N GLY A 5 -7.36 -0.92 -1.68
CA GLY A 5 -8.78 -1.02 -1.99
C GLY A 5 -9.45 -2.05 -1.09
N TRP A 6 -10.71 -2.36 -1.37
CA TRP A 6 -11.59 -3.12 -0.49
C TRP A 6 -12.31 -4.22 -1.27
N SER A 7 -12.95 -5.14 -0.55
CA SER A 7 -13.88 -6.10 -1.16
C SER A 7 -15.08 -5.37 -1.79
N ASP A 8 -15.75 -6.01 -2.75
CA ASP A 8 -16.89 -5.40 -3.48
C ASP A 8 -18.04 -4.98 -2.55
N ASP A 9 -18.20 -5.68 -1.43
CA ASP A 9 -19.16 -5.39 -0.36
C ASP A 9 -18.62 -4.43 0.71
N TYR A 10 -17.39 -3.94 0.57
CA TYR A 10 -16.69 -3.10 1.54
C TYR A 10 -16.63 -3.70 2.95
N ALA A 11 -16.70 -5.03 3.07
CA ALA A 11 -16.66 -5.71 4.37
C ALA A 11 -15.35 -5.44 5.12
N ASP A 12 -14.23 -5.38 4.39
CA ASP A 12 -12.87 -5.17 4.90
C ASP A 12 -12.43 -3.70 4.97
N ALA A 13 -13.35 -2.77 4.71
CA ALA A 13 -13.13 -1.34 4.91
C ALA A 13 -13.15 -0.96 6.39
N LEU A 14 -12.41 0.10 6.72
CA LEU A 14 -12.38 0.68 8.05
C LEU A 14 -13.75 1.32 8.39
N LYS A 15 -14.36 0.92 9.52
CA LYS A 15 -15.73 1.29 9.93
C LYS A 15 -15.80 2.04 11.28
N GLN A 16 -14.90 2.99 11.49
CA GLN A 16 -14.87 3.76 12.74
C GLN A 16 -16.10 4.65 12.89
N PRO A 17 -16.54 4.94 14.13
CA PRO A 17 -17.50 6.00 14.37
C PRO A 17 -16.88 7.33 13.93
N VAL A 18 -17.52 7.98 12.96
CA VAL A 18 -17.11 9.27 12.39
C VAL A 18 -18.32 10.19 12.30
N ASP A 19 -18.07 11.49 12.39
CA ASP A 19 -19.04 12.57 12.23
C ASP A 19 -19.57 12.67 10.79
N ALA A 20 -18.74 12.34 9.80
CA ALA A 20 -19.13 12.21 8.40
C ALA A 20 -18.56 10.91 7.78
N ARG A 21 -19.46 10.04 7.29
CA ARG A 21 -19.04 8.82 6.60
C ARG A 21 -18.59 9.15 5.19
N ALA A 22 -17.45 8.59 4.77
CA ALA A 22 -17.09 8.59 3.37
C ALA A 22 -18.18 7.83 2.56
N PRO A 23 -18.57 8.32 1.37
CA PRO A 23 -19.49 7.59 0.53
C PRO A 23 -18.87 6.24 0.14
N ALA A 24 -19.53 5.15 0.53
CA ALA A 24 -19.17 3.80 0.08
C ALA A 24 -19.67 3.62 -1.36
N ASN A 25 -18.95 4.23 -2.30
CA ASN A 25 -19.22 4.03 -3.72
C ASN A 25 -18.53 2.75 -4.17
N ALA A 26 -19.15 1.96 -5.04
CA ALA A 26 -18.45 0.83 -5.68
C ALA A 26 -17.13 1.32 -6.30
N LEU A 27 -16.06 0.54 -6.13
CA LEU A 27 -14.80 0.84 -6.81
C LEU A 27 -15.02 0.77 -8.32
N PRO A 28 -14.48 1.70 -9.11
CA PRO A 28 -14.60 1.63 -10.56
C PRO A 28 -13.91 0.35 -11.09
N GLU A 29 -14.39 -0.18 -12.22
CA GLU A 29 -13.90 -1.45 -12.79
C GLU A 29 -12.38 -1.48 -12.98
N ASN A 30 -11.77 -0.34 -13.32
CA ASN A 30 -10.34 -0.20 -13.55
C ASN A 30 -9.51 0.05 -12.28
N TRP A 31 -10.10 0.06 -11.08
CA TRP A 31 -9.41 0.40 -9.83
C TRP A 31 -8.16 -0.45 -9.58
N TRP A 32 -8.23 -1.73 -9.96
CA TRP A 32 -7.16 -2.70 -9.74
C TRP A 32 -6.16 -2.80 -10.88
N ARG A 33 -6.38 -2.06 -11.98
CA ARG A 33 -5.57 -2.18 -13.20
C ARG A 33 -4.27 -1.38 -13.07
N TYR A 34 -3.15 -2.08 -13.13
CA TYR A 34 -1.84 -1.42 -13.23
C TYR A 34 -1.60 -0.84 -14.63
N PRO A 35 -0.95 0.34 -14.74
CA PRO A 35 -0.50 0.86 -16.02
C PRO A 35 0.52 -0.07 -16.67
N ALA A 36 0.44 -0.29 -17.99
CA ALA A 36 1.37 -1.17 -18.70
C ALA A 36 2.84 -0.71 -18.56
N ALA A 37 3.07 0.60 -18.50
CA ALA A 37 4.42 1.18 -18.31
C ALA A 37 5.09 0.80 -16.98
N LEU A 38 4.31 0.30 -16.00
CA LEU A 38 4.85 -0.19 -14.74
C LEU A 38 5.58 -1.53 -14.90
N GLY A 39 5.30 -2.27 -15.97
CA GLY A 39 6.01 -3.51 -16.30
C GLY A 39 5.87 -4.62 -15.26
N LYS A 40 4.71 -4.70 -14.56
CA LYS A 40 4.46 -5.74 -13.56
C LYS A 40 4.66 -7.13 -14.17
N GLY A 41 5.52 -7.93 -13.55
CA GLY A 41 5.77 -9.33 -13.90
C GLY A 41 5.15 -10.30 -12.90
N ASP A 42 5.21 -11.59 -13.22
CA ASP A 42 4.65 -12.67 -12.38
C ASP A 42 5.46 -12.93 -11.10
N SER A 43 6.74 -12.56 -11.09
CA SER A 43 7.62 -12.67 -9.92
C SER A 43 7.46 -11.52 -8.92
N ASP A 44 6.69 -10.48 -9.27
CA ASP A 44 6.48 -9.34 -8.40
C ASP A 44 5.56 -9.71 -7.22
N LEU A 45 6.04 -9.45 -6.01
CA LEU A 45 5.22 -9.61 -4.80
C LEU A 45 4.02 -8.66 -4.85
N GLU A 46 2.80 -9.17 -4.77
CA GLU A 46 1.58 -8.35 -4.74
C GLU A 46 1.03 -8.22 -3.33
N VAL A 47 0.90 -6.98 -2.85
CA VAL A 47 0.39 -6.66 -1.51
C VAL A 47 -0.84 -5.78 -1.65
N THR A 48 -1.95 -6.23 -1.06
CA THR A 48 -3.20 -5.46 -1.02
C THR A 48 -3.43 -4.94 0.39
N LYS A 49 -3.44 -3.61 0.56
CA LYS A 49 -3.70 -2.94 1.85
C LYS A 49 -5.12 -2.36 1.87
N ARG A 50 -5.71 -2.25 3.06
CA ARG A 50 -7.07 -1.72 3.27
C ARG A 50 -7.10 -0.29 3.83
N GLN A 51 -5.93 0.29 4.02
CA GLN A 51 -5.72 1.65 4.56
C GLN A 51 -4.45 2.28 4.00
N TRP A 52 -3.99 3.38 4.61
CA TRP A 52 -2.88 4.18 4.09
C TRP A 52 -1.53 3.45 4.16
N GLY A 53 -1.12 3.00 5.35
CA GLY A 53 0.13 2.26 5.53
C GLY A 53 0.05 0.84 4.96
N ALA A 54 1.13 0.40 4.30
CA ALA A 54 1.20 -0.90 3.64
C ALA A 54 1.49 -2.10 4.56
N PHE A 55 1.91 -1.87 5.81
CA PHE A 55 2.29 -2.93 6.75
C PHE A 55 1.10 -3.50 7.52
N TYR A 56 0.19 -2.64 7.98
CA TYR A 56 -0.92 -3.08 8.82
C TYR A 56 -1.87 -4.00 8.05
N GLY A 57 -2.15 -5.19 8.60
CA GLY A 57 -3.06 -6.16 8.01
C GLY A 57 -2.56 -6.78 6.70
N THR A 58 -1.26 -6.73 6.41
CA THR A 58 -0.64 -7.38 5.24
C THR A 58 0.51 -8.28 5.67
N ASP A 59 1.06 -9.04 4.73
CA ASP A 59 2.25 -9.87 4.92
C ASP A 59 3.55 -9.17 4.49
N LEU A 60 3.52 -7.85 4.23
CA LEU A 60 4.67 -7.12 3.67
C LEU A 60 5.92 -7.24 4.55
N GLU A 61 5.80 -7.05 5.87
CA GLU A 61 6.95 -7.20 6.77
C GLU A 61 7.50 -8.62 6.76
N LEU A 62 6.62 -9.63 6.83
CA LEU A 62 7.01 -11.03 6.82
C LEU A 62 7.78 -11.39 5.54
N GLN A 63 7.29 -10.91 4.39
CA GLN A 63 7.91 -11.12 3.09
C GLN A 63 9.29 -10.47 3.02
N LEU A 64 9.43 -9.23 3.48
CA LEU A 64 10.70 -8.51 3.47
C LEU A 64 11.73 -9.21 4.37
N ARG A 65 11.35 -9.56 5.61
CA ARG A 65 12.25 -10.22 6.57
C ARG A 65 12.68 -11.61 6.11
N ARG A 66 11.75 -12.43 5.61
CA ARG A 66 12.09 -13.79 5.11
C ARG A 66 13.00 -13.76 3.88
N ARG A 67 13.00 -12.68 3.13
CA ARG A 67 13.89 -12.46 1.97
C ARG A 67 15.21 -11.77 2.36
N GLY A 68 15.42 -11.48 3.65
CA GLY A 68 16.63 -10.81 4.13
C GLY A 68 16.76 -9.35 3.68
N VAL A 69 15.64 -8.68 3.38
CA VAL A 69 15.64 -7.27 2.98
C VAL A 69 15.78 -6.39 4.21
N ASP A 70 16.79 -5.52 4.22
CA ASP A 70 17.02 -4.52 5.27
C ASP A 70 16.68 -3.09 4.83
N THR A 71 16.63 -2.82 3.52
CA THR A 71 16.48 -1.49 2.94
C THR A 71 15.35 -1.46 1.91
N ILE A 72 14.50 -0.45 1.99
CA ILE A 72 13.34 -0.25 1.12
C ILE A 72 13.54 1.03 0.30
N VAL A 73 13.47 0.89 -1.03
CA VAL A 73 13.30 2.04 -1.93
C VAL A 73 11.80 2.25 -2.13
N LEU A 74 11.28 3.40 -1.68
CA LEU A 74 9.86 3.70 -1.68
C LEU A 74 9.49 4.75 -2.74
N CYS A 75 8.44 4.43 -3.51
CA CYS A 75 7.79 5.26 -4.51
C CYS A 75 6.28 4.93 -4.57
N GLY A 76 5.48 5.75 -5.25
CA GLY A 76 4.04 5.54 -5.42
C GLY A 76 3.21 6.76 -5.05
N ILE A 77 1.89 6.60 -4.98
CA ILE A 77 0.93 7.69 -4.79
C ILE A 77 0.00 7.37 -3.60
N SER A 78 -0.39 8.33 -2.76
CA SER A 78 0.11 9.72 -2.66
C SER A 78 1.31 9.82 -1.71
N THR A 79 2.19 10.78 -1.98
CA THR A 79 3.35 11.16 -1.14
C THR A 79 3.00 11.24 0.34
N ASN A 80 1.99 12.03 0.71
CA ASN A 80 1.69 12.40 2.10
C ASN A 80 0.65 11.49 2.78
N ILE A 81 0.11 10.50 2.07
CA ILE A 81 -0.92 9.60 2.61
C ILE A 81 -0.37 8.18 2.66
N GLY A 82 -0.38 7.48 1.53
CA GLY A 82 0.02 6.07 1.47
C GLY A 82 1.53 5.89 1.60
N VAL A 83 2.30 6.71 0.89
CA VAL A 83 3.76 6.64 0.92
C VAL A 83 4.28 7.05 2.30
N GLU A 84 3.88 8.21 2.81
CA GLU A 84 4.35 8.69 4.11
C GLU A 84 4.00 7.74 5.26
N SER A 85 2.76 7.24 5.33
CA SER A 85 2.37 6.28 6.37
C SER A 85 3.22 5.01 6.32
N THR A 86 3.50 4.51 5.11
CA THR A 86 4.36 3.34 4.90
C THR A 86 5.81 3.62 5.27
N ALA A 87 6.33 4.81 4.93
CA ALA A 87 7.69 5.23 5.27
C ALA A 87 7.89 5.32 6.78
N ARG A 88 6.93 5.95 7.50
CA ARG A 88 6.98 6.04 8.97
C ARG A 88 7.02 4.65 9.61
N ASN A 89 6.14 3.74 9.20
CA ASN A 89 6.14 2.37 9.71
C ASN A 89 7.44 1.62 9.37
N ALA A 90 7.94 1.73 8.13
CA ALA A 90 9.18 1.07 7.74
C ALA A 90 10.38 1.53 8.59
N TRP A 91 10.46 2.83 8.88
CA TRP A 91 11.49 3.39 9.74
C TRP A 91 11.37 2.88 11.18
N GLU A 92 10.16 2.88 11.75
CA GLU A 92 9.89 2.35 13.10
C GLU A 92 10.20 0.85 13.23
N LEU A 93 9.99 0.08 12.16
CA LEU A 93 10.30 -1.36 12.10
C LEU A 93 11.79 -1.67 11.86
N GLY A 94 12.63 -0.64 11.71
CA GLY A 94 14.08 -0.74 11.59
C GLY A 94 14.61 -0.94 10.16
N PHE A 95 13.82 -0.68 9.12
CA PHE A 95 14.30 -0.74 7.74
C PHE A 95 15.05 0.54 7.34
N GLY A 96 16.13 0.40 6.58
CA GLY A 96 16.72 1.50 5.82
C GLY A 96 15.72 2.00 4.77
N LEU A 97 15.69 3.31 4.51
CA LEU A 97 14.71 3.93 3.62
C LEU A 97 15.36 4.87 2.61
N VAL A 98 14.97 4.71 1.35
CA VAL A 98 15.28 5.63 0.26
C VAL A 98 13.99 6.07 -0.40
N ILE A 99 13.68 7.37 -0.32
CA ILE A 99 12.48 7.93 -0.94
C ILE A 99 12.79 8.46 -2.34
N ARG A 100 12.15 7.90 -3.38
CA ARG A 100 12.38 8.32 -4.77
C ARG A 100 11.43 9.43 -5.20
N ARG A 101 11.80 10.69 -4.94
CA ARG A 101 10.98 11.89 -5.26
C ARG A 101 10.41 12.00 -6.68
N ARG A 102 11.10 11.48 -7.70
CA ARG A 102 10.62 11.57 -9.11
C ARG A 102 9.53 10.55 -9.45
N CYS A 103 9.11 9.74 -8.49
CA CYS A 103 8.12 8.68 -8.66
C CYS A 103 7.07 8.73 -7.54
N LEU A 104 6.77 9.94 -7.04
CA LEU A 104 5.81 10.21 -5.95
C LEU A 104 4.61 11.04 -6.42
#